data_AF-A0A0A0I117-F1
#
_entry.id   AF-A0A0A0I117-F1
#
_cell.length_a   1.000
_cell.length_b   1.000
_cell.length_c   1.000
_cell.angle_alpha   90.00
_cell.angle_beta   90.00
_cell.angle_gamma   90.00
#
_symmetry.space_group_name_H-M   'P 1'
#
loop_
_entity.id
_entity.type
_entity.pdbx_description
1 polymer ?
#
loop_
_entity_poly.entity_id
_entity_poly.type
_entity_poly.pdbx_seq_one_letter_code
_entity_poly.pdbx_strand_id
1 'polypeptide(L)'
;MNKKQEYELAKKELDELVHEGFLGKDILSLIKMRDEMDNASFLSKILWDYLQESDENIVGKEQINKYGKIFLILYKEAFIVNPQETVDVIANFWNGLKDNNIGENTSNYTEFIRINQEYKNTLYYMSKKDFITSSEKKKVAGELTNVYAKGVEFIAKIFTISIALINISNKQKYDIDNIDELTIYKKSLLFRKLSKGRYDIIIESINRDIRNAEAHLNLKYIPSQCIFTYKKKKGNKKINVNIRAEDMILNIHPKINWCIQAFVYSGVVFTLICYKGQNNKE
;
A
#
# COMPACT_ATOMS: atom_id res chain seq x y z
N MET A 1 -14.51 -0.90 21.71
CA MET A 1 -14.38 0.48 21.18
C MET A 1 -15.24 0.55 19.92
N ASN A 2 -15.97 1.64 19.65
CA ASN A 2 -16.74 1.74 18.40
C ASN A 2 -15.76 2.08 17.25
N LYS A 3 -15.90 1.46 16.06
CA LYS A 3 -15.03 1.67 14.89
C LYS A 3 -14.85 3.15 14.50
N LYS A 4 -15.86 3.99 14.71
CA LYS A 4 -15.73 5.45 14.53
C LYS A 4 -14.69 6.07 15.48
N GLN A 5 -14.61 5.60 16.72
CA GLN A 5 -13.58 6.03 17.68
C GLN A 5 -12.20 5.55 17.25
N GLU A 6 -12.08 4.33 16.71
CA GLU A 6 -10.82 3.81 16.16
C GLU A 6 -10.31 4.66 14.99
N TYR A 7 -11.20 5.10 14.09
CA TYR A 7 -10.85 6.02 13.00
C TYR A 7 -10.33 7.37 13.51
N GLU A 8 -11.06 8.02 14.41
CA GLU A 8 -10.66 9.33 14.95
C GLU A 8 -9.35 9.23 15.74
N LEU A 9 -9.14 8.12 16.46
CA LEU A 9 -7.87 7.85 17.13
C LEU A 9 -6.72 7.66 16.14
N ALA A 10 -6.90 6.85 15.09
CA ALA A 10 -5.86 6.62 14.09
C ALA A 10 -5.52 7.89 13.29
N LYS A 11 -6.52 8.74 13.02
CA LYS A 11 -6.31 10.05 12.40
C LYS A 11 -5.51 10.96 13.33
N LYS A 12 -5.92 11.05 14.60
CA LYS A 12 -5.24 11.86 15.61
C LYS A 12 -3.80 11.39 15.83
N GLU A 13 -3.57 10.08 15.90
CA GLU A 13 -2.24 9.49 16.03
C GLU A 13 -1.36 9.85 14.83
N LEU A 14 -1.88 9.72 13.60
CA LEU A 14 -1.14 10.11 12.41
C LEU A 14 -0.80 11.61 12.43
N ASP A 15 -1.76 12.46 12.80
CA ASP A 15 -1.53 13.90 12.94
C ASP A 15 -0.45 14.18 14.00
N GLU A 16 -0.51 13.56 15.18
CA GLU A 16 0.50 13.70 16.25
C GLU A 16 1.89 13.28 15.77
N LEU A 17 2.03 12.09 15.16
CA LEU A 17 3.30 11.60 14.61
C LEU A 17 3.87 12.57 13.57
N VAL A 18 3.03 13.17 12.72
CA VAL A 18 3.53 14.11 11.72
C VAL A 18 4.01 15.40 12.39
N HIS A 19 3.27 15.95 13.35
CA HIS A 19 3.65 17.17 14.07
C HIS A 19 4.93 17.00 14.90
N GLU A 20 5.18 15.79 15.41
CA GLU A 20 6.44 15.43 16.08
C GLU A 20 7.63 15.31 15.10
N GLY A 21 7.37 15.35 13.78
CA GLY A 21 8.38 15.17 12.75
C GLY A 21 8.84 13.71 12.59
N PHE A 22 8.07 12.75 13.12
CA PHE A 22 8.39 11.32 13.07
C PHE A 22 8.58 10.80 11.64
N LEU A 23 7.77 11.31 10.70
CA LEU A 23 7.81 10.96 9.28
C LEU A 23 8.85 11.78 8.48
N GLY A 24 9.60 12.66 9.14
CA GLY A 24 10.64 13.49 8.52
C GLY A 24 10.25 14.96 8.35
N LYS A 25 11.28 15.80 8.13
CA LYS A 25 11.14 17.26 8.04
C LYS A 25 10.36 17.71 6.80
N ASP A 26 10.46 16.97 5.70
CA ASP A 26 9.77 17.31 4.46
C ASP A 26 8.26 17.21 4.63
N ILE A 27 7.77 16.17 5.31
CA ILE A 27 6.34 16.00 5.60
C ILE A 27 5.86 17.08 6.58
N LEU A 28 6.66 17.43 7.59
CA LEU A 28 6.36 18.54 8.50
C LEU A 28 6.22 19.87 7.72
N SER A 29 7.06 20.09 6.70
CA SER A 29 6.98 21.28 5.85
C SER A 29 5.69 21.30 5.01
N LEU A 30 5.29 20.15 4.47
CA LEU A 30 4.04 20.01 3.71
C LEU A 30 2.81 20.28 4.57
N ILE A 31 2.78 19.84 5.84
CA ILE A 31 1.65 20.16 6.73
C ILE A 31 1.52 21.65 6.96
N LYS A 32 2.62 22.37 7.18
CA LYS A 32 2.58 23.83 7.35
C LYS A 32 2.01 24.52 6.13
N MET A 33 2.38 24.06 4.93
CA MET A 33 1.86 24.58 3.66
C MET A 33 0.37 24.24 3.44
N ARG A 34 -0.13 23.14 3.99
CA ARG A 34 -1.54 22.72 3.84
C ARG A 34 -2.50 23.80 4.33
N ASP A 35 -2.17 24.47 5.43
CA ASP A 35 -3.03 25.48 6.03
C ASP A 35 -2.96 26.84 5.28
N GLU A 36 -2.02 26.99 4.35
CA GLU A 36 -1.79 28.18 3.53
C GLU A 36 -2.35 28.04 2.09
N MET A 37 -2.85 26.85 1.72
CA MET A 37 -3.27 26.52 0.35
C MET A 37 -4.65 25.87 0.33
N ASP A 38 -5.41 26.05 -0.75
CA ASP A 38 -6.61 25.25 -0.97
C ASP A 38 -6.24 23.78 -1.28
N ASN A 39 -7.20 22.87 -1.07
CA ASN A 39 -6.98 21.43 -1.23
C ASN A 39 -6.48 21.05 -2.64
N ALA A 40 -6.98 21.68 -3.71
CA ALA A 40 -6.58 21.34 -5.07
C ALA A 40 -5.14 21.78 -5.36
N SER A 41 -4.77 22.98 -4.89
CA SER A 41 -3.40 23.49 -4.96
C SER A 41 -2.44 22.64 -4.14
N PHE A 42 -2.82 22.24 -2.92
CA PHE A 42 -2.02 21.38 -2.06
C PHE A 42 -1.77 20.00 -2.69
N LEU A 43 -2.81 19.34 -3.20
CA LEU A 43 -2.67 18.06 -3.90
C LEU A 43 -1.83 18.18 -5.17
N SER A 44 -1.97 19.28 -5.92
CA SER A 44 -1.15 19.54 -7.10
C SER A 44 0.33 19.73 -6.75
N LYS A 45 0.63 20.40 -5.63
CA LYS A 45 1.99 20.59 -5.11
C LYS A 45 2.63 19.25 -4.74
N ILE A 46 1.91 18.36 -4.04
CA ILE A 46 2.41 17.00 -3.72
C ILE A 46 2.80 16.24 -4.99
N LEU A 47 1.96 16.26 -6.01
CA LEU A 47 2.26 15.59 -7.28
C LEU A 47 3.42 16.25 -8.03
N TRP A 48 3.49 17.58 -8.00
CA TRP A 48 4.60 18.31 -8.62
C TRP A 48 5.93 17.95 -7.96
N ASP A 49 5.99 17.91 -6.63
CA ASP A 49 7.20 17.56 -5.90
C ASP A 49 7.66 16.14 -6.22
N TYR A 50 6.73 15.18 -6.22
CA TYR A 50 7.01 13.81 -6.68
C TYR A 50 7.59 13.77 -8.11
N LEU A 51 7.07 14.59 -9.03
CA LEU A 51 7.56 14.63 -10.41
C LEU A 51 8.97 15.21 -10.51
N GLN A 52 9.29 16.25 -9.73
CA GLN A 52 10.59 16.92 -9.72
C GLN A 52 11.69 16.12 -9.01
N GLU A 53 11.32 15.21 -8.11
CA GLU A 53 12.29 14.42 -7.36
C GLU A 53 13.07 13.46 -8.29
N SER A 54 14.39 13.39 -8.13
CA SER A 54 15.24 12.57 -9.01
C SER A 54 14.99 11.07 -8.80
N ASP A 55 15.28 10.27 -9.82
CA ASP A 55 15.21 8.80 -9.73
C ASP A 55 16.16 8.22 -8.67
N GLU A 56 17.24 8.94 -8.34
CA GLU A 56 18.17 8.57 -7.26
C GLU A 56 17.53 8.67 -5.87
N ASN A 57 16.57 9.58 -5.70
CA ASN A 57 15.88 9.81 -4.43
C ASN A 57 14.61 8.93 -4.29
N ILE A 58 13.98 8.57 -5.42
CA ILE A 58 12.80 7.68 -5.44
C ILE A 58 13.15 6.33 -6.05
N VAL A 59 13.52 5.38 -5.20
CA VAL A 59 13.75 3.98 -5.60
C VAL A 59 12.47 3.40 -6.22
N GLY A 60 12.53 3.10 -7.51
CA GLY A 60 11.45 2.45 -8.26
C GLY A 60 10.36 3.40 -8.78
N LYS A 61 10.67 4.69 -9.01
CA LYS A 61 9.75 5.68 -9.62
C LYS A 61 9.07 5.16 -10.90
N GLU A 62 9.81 4.46 -11.76
CA GLU A 62 9.24 3.82 -12.96
C GLU A 62 8.14 2.81 -12.62
N GLN A 63 8.37 1.96 -11.61
CA GLN A 63 7.40 0.95 -11.19
C GLN A 63 6.17 1.60 -10.54
N ILE A 64 6.37 2.62 -9.71
CA ILE A 64 5.27 3.42 -9.13
C ILE A 64 4.41 4.02 -10.26
N ASN A 65 5.05 4.62 -11.27
CA ASN A 65 4.33 5.18 -12.43
C ASN A 65 3.60 4.09 -13.24
N LYS A 66 4.17 2.90 -13.38
CA LYS A 66 3.55 1.77 -14.07
C LYS A 66 2.28 1.30 -13.35
N TYR A 67 2.35 1.09 -12.04
CA TYR A 67 1.17 0.78 -11.22
C TYR A 67 0.14 1.92 -11.26
N GLY A 68 0.61 3.18 -11.18
CA GLY A 68 -0.26 4.35 -11.17
C GLY A 68 -1.09 4.46 -12.45
N LYS A 69 -0.48 4.21 -13.61
CA LYS A 69 -1.18 4.13 -14.90
C LYS A 69 -2.28 3.07 -14.90
N ILE A 70 -2.01 1.90 -14.32
CA ILE A 70 -2.98 0.80 -14.26
C ILE A 70 -4.16 1.17 -13.38
N PHE A 71 -3.92 1.75 -12.20
CA PHE A 71 -5.00 2.23 -11.34
C PHE A 71 -5.83 3.32 -12.03
N LEU A 72 -5.19 4.28 -12.71
CA LEU A 72 -5.90 5.31 -13.49
C LEU A 72 -6.75 4.72 -14.62
N ILE A 73 -6.27 3.69 -15.32
CA ILE A 73 -7.05 2.98 -16.33
C ILE A 73 -8.27 2.33 -15.67
N LEU A 74 -8.08 1.64 -14.54
CA LEU A 74 -9.17 1.02 -13.80
C LEU A 74 -10.23 2.04 -13.35
N TYR A 75 -9.80 3.18 -12.81
CA TYR A 75 -10.71 4.27 -12.41
C TYR A 75 -11.47 4.81 -13.61
N LYS A 76 -10.78 5.05 -14.73
CA LYS A 76 -11.38 5.54 -15.97
C LYS A 76 -12.43 4.58 -16.52
N GLU A 77 -12.14 3.28 -16.57
CA GLU A 77 -13.07 2.26 -17.06
C GLU A 77 -14.37 2.24 -16.24
N ALA A 78 -14.26 2.30 -14.90
CA ALA A 78 -15.42 2.34 -14.01
C ALA A 78 -16.19 3.67 -14.17
N PHE A 79 -15.46 4.78 -14.21
CA PHE A 79 -16.04 6.12 -14.29
C PHE A 79 -16.83 6.36 -15.57
N ILE A 80 -16.38 5.82 -16.71
CA ILE A 80 -17.13 5.89 -17.97
C ILE A 80 -18.50 5.20 -17.87
N VAL A 81 -18.60 4.14 -17.06
CA VAL A 81 -19.83 3.36 -16.91
C VAL A 81 -20.76 3.96 -15.86
N ASN A 82 -20.22 4.27 -14.67
CA ASN A 82 -20.98 4.91 -13.60
C ASN A 82 -20.09 5.89 -12.81
N PRO A 83 -20.10 7.20 -13.16
CA PRO A 83 -19.27 8.21 -12.51
C PRO A 83 -19.49 8.32 -11.01
N GLN A 84 -20.75 8.40 -10.57
CA GLN A 84 -21.09 8.63 -9.17
C GLN A 84 -20.66 7.45 -8.30
N GLU A 85 -21.04 6.24 -8.70
CA GLU A 85 -20.68 5.02 -7.96
C GLU A 85 -19.16 4.81 -7.90
N THR A 86 -18.43 5.18 -8.95
CA THR A 86 -16.96 5.13 -8.98
C THR A 86 -16.35 6.08 -7.94
N VAL A 87 -16.85 7.33 -7.89
CA VAL A 87 -16.41 8.32 -6.89
C VAL A 87 -16.74 7.83 -5.48
N ASP A 88 -17.96 7.32 -5.27
CA ASP A 88 -18.39 6.80 -3.97
C ASP A 88 -17.49 5.65 -3.50
N VAL A 89 -17.21 4.67 -4.37
CA VAL A 89 -16.32 3.53 -4.04
C VAL A 89 -14.92 3.99 -3.65
N ILE A 90 -14.32 4.94 -4.39
CA ILE A 90 -12.98 5.45 -4.09
C ILE A 90 -12.99 6.29 -2.79
N ALA A 91 -13.99 7.14 -2.59
CA ALA A 91 -14.13 7.94 -1.38
C ALA A 91 -14.37 7.06 -0.14
N ASN A 92 -15.19 6.02 -0.27
CA ASN A 92 -15.49 5.06 0.80
C ASN A 92 -14.27 4.21 1.20
N PHE A 93 -13.24 4.11 0.35
CA PHE A 93 -11.99 3.47 0.77
C PHE A 93 -11.34 4.19 1.95
N TRP A 94 -11.27 5.52 1.91
CA TRP A 94 -10.63 6.34 2.93
C TRP A 94 -11.58 6.71 4.06
N ASN A 95 -12.82 7.05 3.73
CA ASN A 95 -13.82 7.52 4.68
C ASN A 95 -14.64 6.39 5.30
N GLY A 96 -14.57 5.18 4.74
CA GLY A 96 -15.42 4.04 5.08
C GLY A 96 -16.88 4.18 4.63
N LEU A 97 -17.63 3.09 4.78
CA LEU A 97 -19.07 3.03 4.52
C LEU A 97 -19.87 3.49 5.74
N LYS A 98 -21.01 4.16 5.52
CA LYS A 98 -21.94 4.65 6.56
C LYS A 98 -22.28 3.61 7.62
N ASP A 99 -22.35 2.32 7.24
CA ASP A 99 -22.85 1.27 8.12
C ASP A 99 -21.79 0.32 8.70
N ASN A 100 -20.52 0.25 8.24
CA ASN A 100 -19.53 -0.59 8.95
C ASN A 100 -18.02 -0.52 8.68
N ASN A 101 -17.45 0.42 7.93
CA ASN A 101 -15.99 0.38 7.64
C ASN A 101 -15.25 1.72 7.73
N ILE A 102 -15.83 2.70 8.43
CA ILE A 102 -15.17 3.96 8.78
C ILE A 102 -14.02 3.63 9.74
N GLY A 103 -12.79 3.66 9.24
CA GLY A 103 -11.59 3.49 10.07
C GLY A 103 -10.58 2.48 9.56
N GLU A 104 -11.01 1.27 9.19
CA GLU A 104 -10.09 0.14 9.10
C GLU A 104 -9.00 0.33 8.03
N ASN A 105 -9.35 0.87 6.86
CA ASN A 105 -8.37 1.10 5.80
C ASN A 105 -7.37 2.19 6.17
N THR A 106 -7.85 3.30 6.73
CA THR A 106 -7.01 4.41 7.16
C THR A 106 -6.11 3.99 8.32
N SER A 107 -6.63 3.24 9.30
CA SER A 107 -5.82 2.67 10.39
C SER A 107 -4.77 1.69 9.88
N ASN A 108 -5.11 0.81 8.92
CA ASN A 108 -4.14 -0.09 8.30
C ASN A 108 -3.06 0.67 7.52
N TYR A 109 -3.43 1.76 6.84
CA TYR A 109 -2.46 2.61 6.16
C TYR A 109 -1.54 3.32 7.14
N THR A 110 -2.10 3.94 8.20
CA THR A 110 -1.34 4.60 9.27
C THR A 110 -0.34 3.63 9.90
N GLU A 111 -0.79 2.43 10.27
CA GLU A 111 0.05 1.41 10.89
C GLU A 111 1.17 0.94 9.93
N PHE A 112 0.85 0.75 8.66
CA PHE A 112 1.85 0.42 7.65
C PHE A 112 2.91 1.52 7.51
N ILE A 113 2.50 2.79 7.42
CA ILE A 113 3.43 3.92 7.31
C ILE A 113 4.28 4.06 8.57
N ARG A 114 3.68 3.91 9.76
CA ARG A 114 4.38 3.94 11.06
C ARG A 114 5.48 2.88 11.11
N ILE A 115 5.13 1.61 10.90
CA ILE A 115 6.09 0.50 10.94
C ILE A 115 7.16 0.63 9.83
N ASN A 116 6.80 1.11 8.64
CA ASN A 116 7.76 1.36 7.57
C ASN A 116 8.77 2.46 7.96
N GLN A 117 8.31 3.52 8.63
CA GLN A 117 9.19 4.58 9.12
C GLN A 117 10.11 4.07 10.25
N GLU A 118 9.60 3.26 11.17
CA GLU A 118 10.42 2.61 12.20
C GLU A 118 11.52 1.76 11.59
N TYR A 119 11.18 0.94 10.58
CA TYR A 119 12.14 0.14 9.85
C TYR A 119 13.22 1.01 9.16
N LYS A 120 12.83 2.09 8.49
CA LYS A 120 13.78 3.05 7.89
C LYS A 120 14.71 3.68 8.94
N ASN A 121 14.16 4.06 10.09
CA ASN A 121 14.94 4.62 11.19
C ASN A 121 15.94 3.60 11.74
N THR A 122 15.55 2.32 11.89
CA THR A 122 16.47 1.25 12.28
C THR A 122 17.56 1.07 11.23
N LEU A 123 17.22 1.02 9.93
CA LEU A 123 18.21 0.89 8.86
C LEU A 123 19.23 2.03 8.88
N TYR A 124 18.75 3.27 9.02
CA TYR A 124 19.60 4.45 9.12
C TYR A 124 20.52 4.43 10.35
N TYR A 125 20.01 3.98 11.50
CA TYR A 125 20.83 3.81 12.69
C TYR A 125 21.89 2.72 12.50
N MET A 126 21.53 1.60 11.86
CA MET A 126 22.45 0.49 11.60
C MET A 126 23.51 0.84 10.56
N SER A 127 23.20 1.66 9.56
CA SER A 127 24.17 2.07 8.52
C SER A 127 25.28 2.98 9.04
N LYS A 128 25.09 3.61 10.22
CA LYS A 128 26.10 4.43 10.90
C LYS A 128 27.03 3.64 11.80
N LYS A 129 26.82 2.34 11.97
CA LYS A 129 27.66 1.50 12.84
C LYS A 129 28.81 0.90 12.05
N ASP A 130 29.99 0.90 12.66
CA ASP A 130 31.15 0.18 12.12
C ASP A 130 30.97 -1.35 12.16
N PHE A 131 30.17 -1.84 13.11
CA PHE A 131 29.89 -3.25 13.28
C PHE A 131 28.42 -3.52 13.62
N ILE A 132 27.82 -4.52 12.95
CA ILE A 132 26.43 -4.95 13.16
C ILE A 132 26.42 -6.41 13.64
N THR A 133 25.88 -6.63 14.83
CA THR A 133 25.78 -7.96 15.46
C THR A 133 24.73 -8.85 14.80
N SER A 134 24.83 -10.17 15.02
CA SER A 134 23.81 -11.13 14.56
C SER A 134 22.42 -10.87 15.14
N SER A 135 22.32 -10.37 16.38
CA SER A 135 21.04 -10.00 17.01
C SER A 135 20.39 -8.82 16.29
N GLU A 136 21.18 -7.80 15.98
CA GLU A 136 20.70 -6.62 15.25
C GLU A 136 20.29 -6.98 13.82
N LYS A 137 21.04 -7.84 13.12
CA LYS A 137 20.64 -8.36 11.81
C LYS A 137 19.29 -9.09 11.88
N LYS A 138 19.04 -9.87 12.94
CA LYS A 138 17.72 -10.50 13.16
C LYS A 138 16.62 -9.49 13.43
N LYS A 139 16.90 -8.45 14.22
CA LYS A 139 15.95 -7.35 14.48
C LYS A 139 15.54 -6.67 13.18
N VAL A 140 16.50 -6.22 12.37
CA VAL A 140 16.25 -5.59 11.06
C VAL A 140 15.46 -6.52 10.13
N ALA A 141 15.83 -7.80 10.07
CA ALA A 141 15.12 -8.78 9.26
C ALA A 141 13.67 -9.00 9.74
N GLY A 142 13.44 -9.01 11.06
CA GLY A 142 12.10 -9.11 11.66
C GLY A 142 11.23 -7.90 11.33
N GLU A 143 11.79 -6.68 11.47
CA GLU A 143 11.11 -5.45 11.09
C GLU A 143 10.76 -5.44 9.59
N LEU A 144 11.69 -5.81 8.71
CA LEU A 144 11.43 -5.95 7.27
C LEU A 144 10.26 -6.91 6.97
N THR A 145 10.21 -8.07 7.64
CA THR A 145 9.11 -9.03 7.46
C THR A 145 7.79 -8.48 7.98
N ASN A 146 7.80 -7.70 9.06
CA ASN A 146 6.61 -7.07 9.61
C ASN A 146 6.07 -5.98 8.67
N VAL A 147 6.93 -5.11 8.15
CA VAL A 147 6.54 -4.08 7.16
C VAL A 147 5.95 -4.75 5.93
N TYR A 148 6.58 -5.83 5.43
CA TYR A 148 6.07 -6.60 4.30
C TYR A 148 4.67 -7.17 4.59
N ALA A 149 4.45 -7.79 5.75
CA ALA A 149 3.16 -8.34 6.13
C ALA A 149 2.07 -7.26 6.18
N LYS A 150 2.34 -6.11 6.80
CA LYS A 150 1.42 -4.97 6.87
C LYS A 150 1.11 -4.35 5.52
N GLY A 151 2.11 -4.22 4.65
CA GLY A 151 1.87 -3.76 3.30
C GLY A 151 1.04 -4.75 2.48
N VAL A 152 1.23 -6.07 2.65
CA VAL A 152 0.39 -7.09 2.02
C VAL A 152 -1.07 -7.03 2.51
N GLU A 153 -1.28 -6.77 3.81
CA GLU A 153 -2.62 -6.54 4.38
C GLU A 153 -3.29 -5.32 3.74
N PHE A 154 -2.56 -4.22 3.57
CA PHE A 154 -3.09 -3.02 2.93
C PHE A 154 -3.41 -3.25 1.43
N ILE A 155 -2.55 -3.97 0.69
CA ILE A 155 -2.86 -4.37 -0.70
C ILE A 155 -4.12 -5.24 -0.77
N ALA A 156 -4.39 -6.08 0.24
CA ALA A 156 -5.63 -6.85 0.27
C ALA A 156 -6.87 -5.95 0.36
N LYS A 157 -6.78 -4.79 1.02
CA LYS A 157 -7.84 -3.76 1.03
C LYS A 157 -7.93 -3.03 -0.31
N ILE A 158 -6.80 -2.74 -0.96
CA ILE A 158 -6.77 -2.21 -2.33
C ILE A 158 -7.50 -3.15 -3.31
N PHE A 159 -7.35 -4.48 -3.17
CA PHE A 159 -8.08 -5.43 -4.00
C PHE A 159 -9.60 -5.34 -3.81
N THR A 160 -10.10 -5.10 -2.60
CA THR A 160 -11.54 -4.96 -2.35
C THR A 160 -12.14 -3.88 -3.27
N ILE A 161 -11.50 -2.71 -3.30
CA ILE A 161 -11.92 -1.58 -4.14
C ILE A 161 -11.68 -1.85 -5.62
N SER A 162 -10.54 -2.46 -5.96
CA SER A 162 -10.21 -2.77 -7.34
C SER A 162 -11.22 -3.75 -7.96
N ILE A 163 -11.72 -4.71 -7.17
CA ILE A 163 -12.78 -5.63 -7.57
C ILE A 163 -14.10 -4.90 -7.76
N ALA A 164 -14.48 -3.99 -6.85
CA ALA A 164 -15.67 -3.17 -7.00
C ALA A 164 -15.63 -2.35 -8.31
N LEU A 165 -14.52 -1.68 -8.59
CA LEU A 165 -14.31 -0.90 -9.81
C LEU A 165 -14.41 -1.74 -11.10
N ILE A 166 -13.89 -2.97 -11.10
CA ILE A 166 -14.06 -3.86 -12.25
C ILE A 166 -15.53 -4.27 -12.42
N ASN A 167 -16.24 -4.56 -11.32
CA ASN A 167 -17.66 -4.91 -11.40
C ASN A 167 -18.48 -3.76 -11.96
N ILE A 168 -18.22 -2.51 -11.53
CA ILE A 168 -18.81 -1.31 -12.13
C ILE A 168 -18.54 -1.28 -13.65
N SER A 169 -17.27 -1.41 -14.04
CA SER A 169 -16.84 -1.42 -15.45
C SER A 169 -17.55 -2.50 -16.28
N ASN A 170 -17.82 -3.65 -15.67
CA ASN A 170 -18.50 -4.79 -16.29
C ASN A 170 -20.04 -4.73 -16.18
N LYS A 171 -20.62 -3.68 -15.57
CA LYS A 171 -22.05 -3.57 -15.26
C LYS A 171 -22.58 -4.73 -14.40
N GLN A 172 -21.74 -5.22 -13.49
CA GLN A 172 -22.04 -6.32 -12.57
C GLN A 172 -22.31 -5.77 -11.17
N LYS A 173 -23.27 -6.40 -10.47
CA LYS A 173 -23.50 -6.12 -9.05
C LYS A 173 -22.35 -6.67 -8.22
N TYR A 174 -22.02 -5.99 -7.14
CA TYR A 174 -21.04 -6.42 -6.15
C TYR A 174 -21.50 -6.03 -4.76
N ASP A 175 -20.87 -6.66 -3.76
CA ASP A 175 -21.07 -6.40 -2.34
C ASP A 175 -19.69 -6.20 -1.73
N ILE A 176 -19.41 -4.98 -1.27
CA ILE A 176 -18.09 -4.60 -0.73
C ILE A 176 -17.77 -5.40 0.53
N ASP A 177 -18.76 -5.64 1.40
CA ASP A 177 -18.55 -6.31 2.68
C ASP A 177 -18.19 -7.78 2.43
N ASN A 178 -18.94 -8.45 1.55
CA ASN A 178 -18.62 -9.82 1.13
C ASN A 178 -17.24 -9.91 0.47
N ILE A 179 -16.90 -8.96 -0.42
CA ILE A 179 -15.55 -8.95 -1.03
C ILE A 179 -14.50 -8.76 0.06
N ASP A 180 -14.73 -7.89 1.04
CA ASP A 180 -13.73 -7.58 2.06
C ASP A 180 -13.40 -8.77 2.97
N GLU A 181 -14.40 -9.60 3.29
CA GLU A 181 -14.26 -10.84 4.07
C GLU A 181 -13.43 -11.93 3.35
N LEU A 182 -13.20 -11.79 2.04
CA LEU A 182 -12.39 -12.74 1.30
C LEU A 182 -10.92 -12.67 1.72
N THR A 183 -10.32 -13.85 1.93
CA THR A 183 -8.85 -13.97 2.06
C THR A 183 -8.14 -13.34 0.85
N ILE A 184 -6.91 -12.85 1.04
CA ILE A 184 -6.10 -12.26 -0.04
C ILE A 184 -5.96 -13.17 -1.26
N TYR A 185 -5.91 -14.49 -1.05
CA TYR A 185 -5.87 -15.48 -2.13
C TYR A 185 -7.16 -15.46 -2.95
N LYS A 186 -8.32 -15.50 -2.29
CA LYS A 186 -9.63 -15.41 -2.94
C LYS A 186 -9.83 -14.07 -3.65
N LYS A 187 -9.43 -12.95 -3.03
CA LYS A 187 -9.44 -11.62 -3.67
C LYS A 187 -8.58 -11.61 -4.94
N SER A 188 -7.35 -12.13 -4.88
CA SER A 188 -6.45 -12.21 -6.04
C SER A 188 -7.05 -13.04 -7.20
N LEU A 189 -7.66 -14.18 -6.90
CA LEU A 189 -8.31 -15.02 -7.90
C LEU A 189 -9.53 -14.34 -8.54
N LEU A 190 -10.37 -13.71 -7.71
CA LEU A 190 -11.55 -12.98 -8.17
C LEU A 190 -11.13 -11.79 -9.05
N PHE A 191 -10.16 -11.00 -8.60
CA PHE A 191 -9.61 -9.87 -9.36
C PHE A 191 -9.05 -10.31 -10.72
N ARG A 192 -8.25 -11.38 -10.76
CA ARG A 192 -7.74 -11.97 -12.02
C ARG A 192 -8.86 -12.42 -12.94
N LYS A 193 -9.85 -13.14 -12.40
CA LYS A 193 -11.00 -13.65 -13.17
C LYS A 193 -11.78 -12.51 -13.82
N LEU A 194 -12.12 -11.49 -13.04
CA LEU A 194 -12.91 -10.34 -13.50
C LEU A 194 -12.13 -9.45 -14.49
N SER A 195 -10.83 -9.24 -14.24
CA SER A 195 -9.96 -8.44 -15.12
C SER A 195 -9.49 -9.18 -16.37
N LYS A 196 -9.71 -10.51 -16.46
CA LYS A 196 -9.12 -11.40 -17.47
C LYS A 196 -7.60 -11.30 -17.51
N GLY A 197 -6.97 -11.12 -16.34
CA GLY A 197 -5.52 -10.99 -16.19
C GLY A 197 -4.91 -9.65 -16.62
N ARG A 198 -5.70 -8.68 -17.09
CA ARG A 198 -5.19 -7.36 -17.54
C ARG A 198 -4.38 -6.61 -16.47
N TYR A 199 -4.66 -6.89 -15.20
CA TYR A 199 -4.07 -6.20 -14.05
C TYR A 199 -3.25 -7.13 -13.16
N ASP A 200 -2.77 -8.25 -13.70
CA ASP A 200 -2.02 -9.28 -12.96
C ASP A 200 -0.76 -8.75 -12.28
N ILE A 201 -0.15 -7.69 -12.79
CA ILE A 201 1.02 -7.07 -12.16
C ILE A 201 0.72 -6.56 -10.74
N ILE A 202 -0.51 -6.13 -10.43
CA ILE A 202 -0.90 -5.76 -9.06
C ILE A 202 -0.85 -7.01 -8.15
N ILE A 203 -1.27 -8.17 -8.66
CA ILE A 203 -1.18 -9.45 -7.96
C ILE A 203 0.28 -9.88 -7.76
N GLU A 204 1.13 -9.64 -8.76
CA GLU A 204 2.56 -9.96 -8.75
C GLU A 204 3.39 -9.10 -7.80
N SER A 205 2.83 -7.98 -7.30
CA SER A 205 3.45 -7.21 -6.22
C SER A 205 3.61 -8.02 -4.94
N ILE A 206 2.76 -9.04 -4.73
CA ILE A 206 2.78 -9.92 -3.56
C ILE A 206 3.51 -11.21 -3.89
N ASN A 207 4.63 -11.48 -3.20
CA ASN A 207 5.21 -12.80 -3.19
C ASN A 207 4.38 -13.74 -2.30
N ARG A 208 3.55 -14.56 -2.95
CA ARG A 208 2.60 -15.48 -2.29
C ARG A 208 3.28 -16.49 -1.37
N ASP A 209 4.43 -17.01 -1.78
CA ASP A 209 5.14 -18.00 -0.97
C ASP A 209 5.65 -17.39 0.33
N ILE A 210 6.16 -16.17 0.26
CA ILE A 210 6.62 -15.42 1.44
C ILE A 210 5.46 -15.03 2.34
N ARG A 211 4.34 -14.53 1.79
CA ARG A 211 3.16 -14.22 2.61
C ARG A 211 2.63 -15.47 3.32
N ASN A 212 2.53 -16.59 2.62
CA ASN A 212 2.09 -17.85 3.23
C ASN A 212 3.08 -18.34 4.30
N ALA A 213 4.39 -18.21 4.05
CA ALA A 213 5.39 -18.59 5.02
C ALA A 213 5.33 -17.71 6.28
N GLU A 214 5.19 -16.40 6.12
CA GLU A 214 5.10 -15.43 7.20
C GLU A 214 3.82 -15.64 8.02
N ALA A 215 2.65 -15.78 7.38
CA ALA A 215 1.37 -16.03 8.04
C ALA A 215 1.32 -17.33 8.87
N HIS A 216 2.18 -18.29 8.56
CA HIS A 216 2.32 -19.55 9.32
C HIS A 216 3.59 -19.60 10.18
N LEU A 217 4.24 -18.46 10.43
CA LEU A 217 5.46 -18.34 11.25
C LEU A 217 6.61 -19.26 10.80
N ASN A 218 6.67 -19.53 9.50
CA ASN A 218 7.61 -20.44 8.85
C ASN A 218 8.76 -19.72 8.14
N LEU A 219 8.75 -18.38 8.09
CA LEU A 219 9.83 -17.56 7.55
C LEU A 219 10.85 -17.23 8.65
N LYS A 220 12.10 -17.64 8.47
CA LYS A 220 13.19 -17.41 9.44
C LYS A 220 14.37 -16.73 8.79
N TYR A 221 15.04 -15.84 9.51
CA TYR A 221 16.29 -15.23 9.06
C TYR A 221 17.51 -15.91 9.70
N ILE A 222 18.51 -16.26 8.88
CA ILE A 222 19.78 -16.87 9.30
C ILE A 222 20.91 -15.83 9.10
N PRO A 223 21.36 -15.15 10.17
CA PRO A 223 22.31 -14.04 10.05
C PRO A 223 23.69 -14.41 9.51
N SER A 224 24.18 -15.62 9.82
CA SER A 224 25.49 -16.09 9.37
C SER A 224 25.57 -16.29 7.86
N GLN A 225 24.41 -16.48 7.21
CA GLN A 225 24.30 -16.71 5.77
C GLN A 225 23.62 -15.54 5.05
N CYS A 226 23.09 -14.56 5.79
CA CYS A 226 22.29 -13.46 5.26
C CYS A 226 21.13 -13.95 4.36
N ILE A 227 20.41 -14.98 4.81
CA ILE A 227 19.26 -15.55 4.08
C ILE A 227 18.00 -15.60 4.92
N PHE A 228 16.86 -15.42 4.25
CA PHE A 228 15.55 -15.84 4.71
C PHE A 228 15.29 -17.27 4.23
N THR A 229 14.85 -18.15 5.12
CA THR A 229 14.48 -19.53 4.81
C THR A 229 13.04 -19.79 5.19
N TYR A 230 12.31 -20.52 4.35
CA TYR A 230 10.99 -21.06 4.69
C TYR A 230 10.77 -22.43 4.08
N LYS A 231 9.78 -23.16 4.62
CA LYS A 231 9.41 -24.49 4.12
C LYS A 231 8.22 -24.39 3.18
N LYS A 232 8.35 -24.98 1.99
CA LYS A 232 7.26 -25.12 1.01
C LYS A 232 7.02 -26.58 0.68
N LYS A 233 5.75 -26.95 0.44
CA LYS A 233 5.39 -28.28 -0.06
C LYS A 233 5.54 -28.31 -1.58
N LYS A 234 6.32 -29.26 -2.10
CA LYS A 234 6.46 -29.54 -3.55
C LYS A 234 6.12 -31.01 -3.78
N GLY A 235 4.92 -31.28 -4.28
CA GLY A 235 4.35 -32.62 -4.29
C GLY A 235 4.18 -33.17 -2.87
N ASN A 236 4.74 -34.36 -2.60
CA ASN A 236 4.70 -34.99 -1.28
C ASN A 236 5.88 -34.62 -0.36
N LYS A 237 6.83 -33.79 -0.81
CA LYS A 237 8.02 -33.42 -0.04
C LYS A 237 7.95 -31.98 0.47
N LYS A 238 8.49 -31.74 1.68
CA LYS A 238 8.77 -30.40 2.19
C LYS A 238 10.19 -30.01 1.79
N ILE A 239 10.34 -28.89 1.09
CA ILE A 239 11.64 -28.33 0.68
C ILE A 239 11.90 -27.03 1.43
N ASN A 240 13.16 -26.75 1.74
CA ASN A 240 13.58 -25.42 2.21
C ASN A 240 13.82 -24.54 0.99
N VAL A 241 13.27 -23.34 1.02
CA VAL A 241 13.52 -22.29 0.04
C VAL A 241 14.29 -21.18 0.74
N ASN A 242 15.43 -20.81 0.16
CA ASN A 242 16.29 -19.75 0.68
C ASN A 242 16.20 -18.53 -0.24
N ILE A 243 16.10 -17.34 0.36
CA ILE A 243 16.07 -16.04 -0.31
C ILE A 243 17.20 -15.22 0.29
N ARG A 244 18.07 -14.63 -0.55
CA ARG A 244 19.13 -13.75 -0.04
C ARG A 244 18.50 -12.48 0.54
N ALA A 245 19.09 -11.95 1.61
CA ALA A 245 18.61 -10.70 2.22
C ALA A 245 18.53 -9.55 1.19
N GLU A 246 19.53 -9.48 0.31
CA GLU A 246 19.58 -8.55 -0.82
C GLU A 246 18.34 -8.66 -1.72
N ASP A 247 17.94 -9.87 -2.12
CA ASP A 247 16.73 -10.07 -2.93
C ASP A 247 15.47 -9.67 -2.18
N MET A 248 15.37 -9.98 -0.89
CA MET A 248 14.24 -9.57 -0.07
C MET A 248 14.12 -8.03 -0.04
N ILE A 249 15.24 -7.33 0.12
CA ILE A 249 15.30 -5.87 0.26
C ILE A 249 15.12 -5.14 -1.07
N LEU A 250 15.73 -5.63 -2.16
CA LEU A 250 15.76 -4.91 -3.44
C LEU A 250 14.67 -5.34 -4.41
N ASN A 251 14.24 -6.61 -4.36
CA ASN A 251 13.41 -7.20 -5.42
C ASN A 251 12.02 -7.64 -4.94
N ILE A 252 11.83 -7.89 -3.64
CA ILE A 252 10.58 -8.43 -3.09
C ILE A 252 9.82 -7.37 -2.30
N HIS A 253 10.43 -6.85 -1.24
CA HIS A 253 9.80 -5.87 -0.36
C HIS A 253 9.37 -4.58 -1.07
N PRO A 254 10.19 -3.96 -1.95
CA PRO A 254 9.85 -2.67 -2.56
C PRO A 254 8.58 -2.71 -3.41
N LYS A 255 8.25 -3.86 -4.01
CA LYS A 255 7.06 -4.01 -4.86
C LYS A 255 5.76 -3.68 -4.13
N ILE A 256 5.68 -4.02 -2.84
CA ILE A 256 4.54 -3.71 -1.99
C ILE A 256 4.41 -2.19 -1.84
N ASN A 257 5.51 -1.52 -1.49
CA ASN A 257 5.55 -0.07 -1.32
C ASN A 257 5.21 0.65 -2.64
N TRP A 258 5.74 0.20 -3.77
CA TRP A 258 5.45 0.78 -5.08
C TRP A 258 3.97 0.70 -5.45
N CYS A 259 3.34 -0.46 -5.20
CA CYS A 259 1.91 -0.65 -5.46
C CYS A 259 1.06 0.27 -4.57
N ILE A 260 1.38 0.36 -3.28
CA ILE A 260 0.65 1.20 -2.32
C ILE A 260 0.77 2.68 -2.67
N GLN A 261 2.00 3.16 -2.90
CA GLN A 261 2.26 4.55 -3.27
C GLN A 261 1.56 4.92 -4.58
N ALA A 262 1.60 4.02 -5.57
CA ALA A 262 0.90 4.22 -6.83
C ALA A 262 -0.62 4.30 -6.67
N PHE A 263 -1.21 3.49 -5.79
CA PHE A 263 -2.64 3.56 -5.48
C PHE A 263 -3.01 4.92 -4.88
N VAL A 264 -2.23 5.42 -3.91
CA VAL A 264 -2.45 6.73 -3.29
C VAL A 264 -2.31 7.86 -4.31
N TYR A 265 -1.21 7.91 -5.06
CA TYR A 265 -0.97 8.99 -6.03
C TYR A 265 -1.96 8.98 -7.19
N SER A 266 -2.31 7.80 -7.71
CA SER A 266 -3.36 7.71 -8.74
C SER A 266 -4.71 8.18 -8.23
N GLY A 267 -5.03 7.93 -6.95
CA GLY A 267 -6.23 8.46 -6.30
C GLY A 267 -6.22 9.99 -6.26
N VAL A 268 -5.10 10.60 -5.86
CA VAL A 268 -4.94 12.07 -5.86
C VAL A 268 -5.12 12.66 -7.27
N VAL A 269 -4.48 12.06 -8.28
CA VAL A 269 -4.65 12.49 -9.68
C VAL A 269 -6.10 12.39 -10.11
N PHE A 270 -6.78 11.29 -9.81
CA PHE A 270 -8.18 11.09 -10.15
C PHE A 270 -9.09 12.13 -9.48
N THR A 271 -8.87 12.42 -8.19
CA THR A 271 -9.57 13.47 -7.46
C THR A 271 -9.42 14.83 -8.15
N LEU A 272 -8.21 15.22 -8.56
CA LEU A 272 -7.97 16.49 -9.25
C LEU A 272 -8.66 16.56 -10.63
N ILE A 273 -8.71 15.43 -11.36
CA ILE A 273 -9.44 15.34 -12.62
C ILE A 273 -10.94 15.58 -12.39
N CYS A 274 -11.52 14.95 -11.35
CA CYS A 274 -12.92 15.12 -11.00
C CYS A 274 -13.25 16.56 -10.58
N TYR A 275 -12.39 17.22 -9.79
CA TYR A 275 -12.57 18.63 -9.40
C TYR A 275 -12.61 19.58 -10.60
N LYS A 276 -11.67 19.44 -11.55
CA LYS A 276 -11.64 20.29 -12.76
C LYS A 276 -12.87 20.08 -13.65
N GLY A 277 -13.43 18.87 -13.66
CA GLY A 277 -14.64 18.56 -14.43
C GLY A 277 -15.92 19.22 -13.89
N GLN A 278 -15.95 19.63 -12.62
CA GLN A 278 -17.07 20.34 -12.01
C GLN A 278 -17.00 21.85 -12.32
N ASN A 279 -15.82 22.45 -12.23
CA ASN A 279 -15.62 23.89 -12.49
C ASN A 279 -15.76 24.28 -13.97
N ASN A 280 -15.73 23.33 -14.91
CA ASN A 280 -15.96 23.56 -16.34
C ASN A 280 -17.42 23.35 -16.77
N LYS A 281 -18.33 23.09 -15.83
CA LYS A 281 -19.78 22.92 -16.07
C LYS A 281 -20.61 24.09 -15.53
N GLU A 282 -19.97 25.13 -15.00
CA GLU A 282 -20.53 26.45 -14.71
C GLU A 282 -20.13 27.44 -15.82
#